data_AF-A0A1I7BQM3-F1
#
_entry.id   AF-A0A1I7BQM3-F1
#
_cell.length_a   1.000
_cell.length_b   1.000
_cell.length_c   1.000
_cell.angle_alpha   90.00
_cell.angle_beta   90.00
_cell.angle_gamma   90.00
#
_symmetry.space_group_name_H-M   'P 1'
#
loop_
_entity.id
_entity.type
_entity.pdbx_description
1 polymer ?
#
loop_
_entity_poly.entity_id
_entity_poly.type
_entity_poly.pdbx_seq_one_letter_code
_entity_poly.pdbx_strand_id
1 'polypeptide(L)'
;MKKLFAFLLVVTCSFLSFGQENQAVAQGTETTFSENVAKGVFSFILPEGTSAEEVEKNSAYYTSFFTVEYDATTRKATLKMADNTAESRHVVVRFLISNKVRTVKLGNTEYTVSEFYEKHLK
;
A
#
# COMPACT_ATOMS: atom_id res chain seq x y z
N MET A 1 21.55 -16.43 -39.08
CA MET A 1 21.84 -15.45 -37.99
C MET A 1 20.68 -14.50 -37.66
N LYS A 2 19.75 -14.17 -38.57
CA LYS A 2 18.61 -13.27 -38.27
C LYS A 2 17.55 -13.86 -37.31
N LYS A 3 17.39 -15.20 -37.28
CA LYS A 3 16.42 -15.89 -36.42
C LYS A 3 16.90 -16.15 -34.99
N LEU A 4 18.20 -15.96 -34.71
CA LEU A 4 18.78 -16.15 -33.37
C LEU A 4 18.57 -14.89 -32.49
N PHE A 5 18.55 -13.70 -33.10
CA PHE A 5 18.29 -12.44 -32.41
C PHE A 5 16.82 -12.28 -31.98
N ALA A 6 15.88 -12.88 -32.71
CA ALA A 6 14.46 -12.84 -32.36
C ALA A 6 14.14 -13.68 -31.10
N PHE A 7 14.90 -14.75 -30.84
CA PHE A 7 14.70 -15.60 -29.66
C PHE A 7 15.26 -14.96 -28.38
N LEU A 8 16.32 -14.15 -28.50
CA LEU A 8 16.90 -13.42 -27.36
C LEU A 8 16.02 -12.25 -26.88
N LEU A 9 15.18 -11.69 -27.76
CA LEU A 9 14.29 -10.58 -27.44
C LEU A 9 13.04 -11.01 -26.64
N VAL A 10 12.62 -12.28 -26.75
CA VAL A 10 11.39 -12.79 -26.11
C VAL A 10 11.64 -13.23 -24.67
N VAL A 11 12.88 -13.58 -24.31
CA VAL A 11 13.23 -14.12 -22.98
C VAL A 11 13.49 -13.01 -21.93
N THR A 12 13.71 -11.75 -22.33
CA THR A 12 14.02 -10.67 -21.38
C THR A 12 12.78 -9.96 -20.81
N CYS A 13 11.58 -10.15 -21.38
CA CYS A 13 10.36 -9.49 -20.91
C CYS A 13 9.69 -10.19 -19.70
N SER A 14 10.14 -11.38 -19.30
CA SER A 14 9.48 -12.16 -18.25
C SER A 14 10.00 -11.90 -16.83
N PHE A 15 10.96 -10.99 -16.63
CA PHE A 15 11.62 -10.77 -15.33
C PHE A 15 11.15 -9.52 -14.55
N LEU A 16 10.14 -8.77 -15.00
CA LEU A 16 9.82 -7.46 -14.42
C LEU A 16 8.74 -7.43 -13.33
N SER A 17 8.14 -8.55 -12.93
CA SER A 17 7.01 -8.53 -11.98
C SER A 17 7.32 -9.02 -10.56
N PHE A 18 8.58 -9.38 -10.25
CA PHE A 18 8.95 -9.93 -8.94
C PHE A 18 8.97 -8.90 -7.79
N GLY A 19 8.83 -7.60 -8.07
CA GLY A 19 8.82 -6.55 -7.05
C GLY A 19 7.45 -6.18 -6.48
N GLN A 20 6.34 -6.59 -7.11
CA GLN A 20 5.01 -6.05 -6.80
C GLN A 20 4.20 -6.85 -5.78
N GLU A 21 4.62 -8.08 -5.44
CA GLU A 21 3.80 -9.02 -4.66
C GLU A 21 3.44 -8.53 -3.25
N ASN A 22 4.22 -7.58 -2.69
CA ASN A 22 4.01 -7.03 -1.34
C ASN A 22 3.99 -5.49 -1.32
N GLN A 23 3.67 -4.85 -2.45
CA GLN A 23 3.62 -3.39 -2.56
C GLN A 23 2.18 -2.87 -2.45
N ALA A 24 1.93 -1.92 -1.55
CA ALA A 24 0.71 -1.13 -1.55
C ALA A 24 0.89 0.18 -2.33
N VAL A 25 -0.20 0.75 -2.84
CA VAL A 25 -0.19 2.05 -3.54
C VAL A 25 -1.04 3.06 -2.79
N ALA A 26 -0.40 4.07 -2.20
CA ALA A 26 -1.07 5.20 -1.58
C ALA A 26 -1.82 6.02 -2.66
N GLN A 27 -3.06 6.40 -2.37
CA GLN A 27 -3.94 7.04 -3.35
C GLN A 27 -3.76 8.56 -3.39
N GLY A 28 -3.53 9.09 -4.58
CA GLY A 28 -3.36 10.52 -4.84
C GLY A 28 -1.94 10.91 -5.24
N THR A 29 -1.73 12.21 -5.40
CA THR A 29 -0.41 12.85 -5.46
C THR A 29 0.17 13.03 -4.07
N GLU A 30 1.45 13.36 -3.94
CA GLU A 30 2.05 13.66 -2.63
C GLU A 30 1.29 14.77 -1.88
N THR A 31 0.90 15.85 -2.59
CA THR A 31 0.11 16.94 -2.02
C THR A 31 -1.26 16.47 -1.52
N THR A 32 -2.03 15.80 -2.38
CA THR A 32 -3.39 15.37 -2.01
C THR A 32 -3.38 14.27 -0.96
N PHE A 33 -2.37 13.39 -0.96
CA PHE A 33 -2.18 12.40 0.09
C PHE A 33 -1.86 13.06 1.43
N SER A 34 -0.96 14.06 1.47
CA SER A 34 -0.64 14.81 2.68
C SER A 34 -1.87 15.54 3.25
N GLU A 35 -2.68 16.18 2.40
CA GLU A 35 -3.93 16.82 2.83
C GLU A 35 -4.92 15.81 3.42
N ASN A 36 -5.01 14.61 2.85
CA ASN A 36 -5.85 13.52 3.30
C ASN A 36 -5.37 12.94 4.64
N VAL A 37 -4.06 12.82 4.82
CA VAL A 37 -3.44 12.46 6.11
C VAL A 37 -3.75 13.51 7.17
N ALA A 38 -3.67 14.80 6.85
CA ALA A 38 -4.04 15.88 7.78
C ALA A 38 -5.52 15.84 8.18
N LYS A 39 -6.40 15.39 7.28
CA LYS A 39 -7.83 15.15 7.55
C LYS A 39 -8.11 13.83 8.28
N GLY A 40 -7.12 12.96 8.42
CA GLY A 40 -7.26 11.64 9.04
C GLY A 40 -8.04 10.63 8.18
N VAL A 41 -8.16 10.88 6.87
CA VAL A 41 -8.87 9.99 5.94
C VAL A 41 -8.02 9.79 4.69
N PHE A 42 -7.43 8.62 4.52
CA PHE A 42 -6.54 8.31 3.41
C PHE A 42 -6.62 6.83 3.03
N SER A 43 -6.21 6.50 1.80
CA SER A 43 -6.43 5.16 1.24
C SER A 43 -5.18 4.56 0.61
N PHE A 44 -5.15 3.22 0.63
CA PHE A 44 -4.15 2.41 -0.06
C PHE A 44 -4.85 1.37 -0.94
N ILE A 45 -4.32 1.12 -2.14
CA ILE A 45 -4.60 -0.11 -2.88
C ILE A 45 -3.64 -1.17 -2.34
N LEU A 46 -4.19 -2.26 -1.80
CA LEU A 46 -3.40 -3.35 -1.25
C LEU A 46 -2.86 -4.29 -2.35
N PRO A 47 -1.76 -5.03 -2.08
CA PRO A 47 -1.15 -5.93 -3.04
C PRO A 47 -2.12 -6.99 -3.58
N GLU A 48 -1.83 -7.47 -4.79
CA GLU A 48 -2.54 -8.64 -5.34
C GLU A 48 -2.38 -9.85 -4.41
N GLY A 49 -3.45 -10.63 -4.25
CA GLY A 49 -3.49 -11.74 -3.30
C GLY A 49 -3.92 -11.38 -1.87
N THR A 50 -4.11 -10.09 -1.56
CA THR A 50 -4.74 -9.69 -0.29
C THR A 50 -6.23 -10.00 -0.34
N SER A 51 -6.72 -10.89 0.54
CA SER A 51 -8.13 -11.26 0.61
C SER A 51 -8.95 -10.32 1.51
N ALA A 52 -10.25 -10.17 1.22
CA ALA A 52 -11.14 -9.37 2.07
C ALA A 52 -11.21 -9.88 3.52
N GLU A 53 -11.22 -11.21 3.68
CA GLU A 53 -11.22 -11.86 5.00
C GLU A 53 -9.95 -11.54 5.80
N GLU A 54 -8.76 -11.55 5.16
CA GLU A 54 -7.51 -11.15 5.82
C GLU A 54 -7.56 -9.66 6.22
N VAL A 55 -8.06 -8.78 5.37
CA VAL A 55 -8.17 -7.35 5.67
C VAL A 55 -9.11 -7.10 6.85
N GLU A 56 -10.28 -7.73 6.85
CA GLU A 56 -11.27 -7.63 7.92
C GLU A 56 -10.66 -8.13 9.24
N LYS A 57 -10.12 -9.35 9.25
CA LYS A 57 -9.46 -9.94 10.42
C LYS A 57 -8.33 -9.07 10.94
N ASN A 58 -7.48 -8.54 10.06
CA ASN A 58 -6.34 -7.72 10.46
C ASN A 58 -6.76 -6.33 10.96
N SER A 59 -7.79 -5.73 10.37
CA SER A 59 -8.30 -4.40 10.79
C SER A 59 -8.99 -4.43 12.16
N ALA A 60 -9.61 -5.56 12.54
CA ALA A 60 -10.30 -5.73 13.81
C ALA A 60 -9.41 -5.47 15.04
N TYR A 61 -8.08 -5.65 14.93
CA TYR A 61 -7.13 -5.39 16.01
C TYR A 61 -6.85 -3.89 16.26
N TYR A 62 -7.29 -3.00 15.38
CA TYR A 62 -6.89 -1.59 15.37
C TYR A 62 -8.09 -0.62 15.45
N THR A 63 -9.29 -1.11 15.77
CA THR A 63 -10.54 -0.32 15.79
C THR A 63 -10.53 0.87 16.74
N SER A 64 -9.70 0.85 17.79
CA SER A 64 -9.50 2.00 18.68
C SER A 64 -8.71 3.15 18.04
N PHE A 65 -7.99 2.88 16.95
CA PHE A 65 -7.12 3.85 16.27
C PHE A 65 -7.73 4.34 14.96
N PHE A 66 -8.36 3.46 14.19
CA PHE A 66 -9.01 3.78 12.93
C PHE A 66 -10.03 2.72 12.52
N THR A 67 -10.95 3.10 11.63
CA THR A 67 -11.80 2.16 10.89
C THR A 67 -11.25 1.94 9.49
N VAL A 68 -11.53 0.77 8.90
CA VAL A 68 -11.13 0.43 7.53
C VAL A 68 -12.37 0.12 6.70
N GLU A 69 -12.57 0.88 5.62
CA GLU A 69 -13.54 0.55 4.57
C GLU A 69 -12.79 -0.10 3.41
N TYR A 70 -13.08 -1.37 3.12
CA TYR A 70 -12.39 -2.14 2.10
C TYR A 70 -13.30 -2.44 0.89
N ASP A 71 -12.85 -2.05 -0.30
CA ASP A 71 -13.44 -2.46 -1.57
C ASP A 71 -12.65 -3.63 -2.15
N ALA A 72 -13.24 -4.83 -2.15
CA ALA A 72 -12.61 -6.05 -2.65
C ALA A 72 -12.39 -6.04 -4.18
N THR A 73 -13.17 -5.25 -4.93
CA THR A 73 -13.04 -5.14 -6.39
C THR A 73 -11.75 -4.43 -6.76
N THR A 74 -11.45 -3.34 -6.06
CA THR A 74 -10.27 -2.51 -6.32
C THR A 74 -9.13 -2.76 -5.32
N ARG A 75 -9.35 -3.62 -4.32
CA ARG A 75 -8.49 -3.84 -3.15
C ARG A 75 -8.17 -2.55 -2.38
N LYS A 76 -9.07 -1.57 -2.43
CA LYS A 76 -8.84 -0.26 -1.83
C LYS A 76 -9.26 -0.32 -0.37
N ALA A 77 -8.30 -0.14 0.54
CA ALA A 77 -8.53 0.09 1.95
C ALA A 77 -8.52 1.60 2.23
N THR A 78 -9.65 2.15 2.67
CA THR A 78 -9.77 3.54 3.12
C THR A 78 -9.76 3.54 4.64
N LEU A 79 -8.78 4.22 5.22
CA LEU A 79 -8.63 4.34 6.66
C LEU A 79 -9.23 5.67 7.10
N LYS A 80 -9.97 5.63 8.20
CA LYS A 80 -10.48 6.82 8.89
C LYS A 80 -10.01 6.77 10.34
N MET A 81 -9.14 7.69 10.71
CA MET A 81 -8.55 7.78 12.04
C MET A 81 -9.60 8.15 13.09
N ALA A 82 -9.58 7.48 14.25
CA ALA A 82 -10.33 7.87 15.43
C ALA A 82 -9.65 9.04 16.15
N ASP A 83 -8.32 8.99 16.25
CA ASP A 83 -7.45 10.09 16.65
C ASP A 83 -6.34 10.24 15.61
N ASN A 84 -6.13 11.46 15.11
CA ASN A 84 -5.20 11.74 14.01
C ASN A 84 -3.86 12.30 14.50
N THR A 85 -3.30 11.70 15.54
CA THR A 85 -1.94 11.94 16.02
C THR A 85 -0.92 11.11 15.25
N ALA A 86 0.35 11.51 15.27
CA ALA A 86 1.42 10.75 14.60
C ALA A 86 1.55 9.34 15.19
N GLU A 87 1.40 9.21 16.51
CA GLU A 87 1.42 7.94 17.24
C GLU A 87 0.29 7.02 16.79
N SER A 88 -0.93 7.55 16.62
CA SER A 88 -2.06 6.78 16.11
C SER A 88 -1.86 6.38 14.65
N ARG A 89 -1.30 7.28 13.81
CA ARG A 89 -0.95 6.95 12.42
C ARG A 89 0.18 5.92 12.32
N HIS A 90 1.07 5.83 13.29
CA HIS A 90 2.08 4.76 13.33
C HIS A 90 1.44 3.36 13.40
N VAL A 91 0.25 3.22 14.00
CA VAL A 91 -0.47 1.94 14.04
C VAL A 91 -0.90 1.47 12.64
N VAL A 92 -1.08 2.38 11.69
CA VAL A 92 -1.36 2.05 10.28
C VAL A 92 -0.23 1.22 9.67
N VAL A 93 1.03 1.45 10.07
CA VAL A 93 2.18 0.63 9.64
C VAL A 93 1.98 -0.83 10.00
N ARG A 94 1.45 -1.12 11.20
CA ARG A 94 1.19 -2.49 11.64
C ARG A 94 0.09 -3.15 10.82
N PHE A 95 -0.98 -2.41 10.51
CA PHE A 95 -2.02 -2.88 9.61
C PHE A 95 -1.48 -3.22 8.22
N LEU A 96 -0.62 -2.37 7.65
CA LEU A 96 0.02 -2.65 6.35
C LEU A 96 0.88 -3.93 6.42
N ILE A 97 1.73 -4.06 7.45
CA ILE A 97 2.59 -5.24 7.62
C ILE A 97 1.78 -6.53 7.83
N SER A 98 0.69 -6.47 8.61
CA SER A 98 -0.24 -7.60 8.82
C SER A 98 -0.90 -8.06 7.53
N ASN A 99 -1.12 -7.15 6.58
CA ASN A 99 -1.57 -7.44 5.21
C ASN A 99 -0.41 -7.70 4.24
N LYS A 100 0.74 -8.16 4.76
CA LYS A 100 1.95 -8.57 4.02
C LYS A 100 2.64 -7.44 3.25
N VAL A 101 2.21 -6.18 3.39
CA VAL A 101 2.85 -5.03 2.75
C VAL A 101 4.28 -4.86 3.27
N ARG A 102 5.21 -4.59 2.36
CA ARG A 102 6.63 -4.31 2.64
C ARG A 102 7.07 -2.94 2.13
N THR A 103 6.49 -2.51 1.02
CA THR A 103 6.72 -1.18 0.46
C THR A 103 5.42 -0.50 0.10
N VAL A 104 5.44 0.83 0.12
CA VAL A 104 4.33 1.68 -0.28
C VAL A 104 4.82 2.59 -1.39
N LYS A 105 4.08 2.61 -2.49
CA LYS A 105 4.30 3.53 -3.61
C LYS A 105 3.39 4.73 -3.46
N LEU A 106 3.93 5.93 -3.64
CA LEU A 106 3.18 7.18 -3.76
C LEU A 106 3.72 7.97 -4.96
N GLY A 107 2.87 8.21 -5.95
CA GLY A 107 3.30 8.72 -7.25
C GLY A 107 4.29 7.76 -7.93
N ASN A 108 5.51 8.25 -8.20
CA ASN A 108 6.58 7.45 -8.83
C ASN A 108 7.64 6.96 -7.83
N THR A 109 7.47 7.26 -6.55
CA THR A 109 8.45 6.93 -5.52
C THR A 109 7.97 5.75 -4.68
N GLU A 110 8.87 4.81 -4.43
CA GLU A 110 8.66 3.68 -3.55
C GLU A 110 9.39 3.91 -2.22
N TYR A 111 8.74 3.52 -1.14
CA TYR A 111 9.25 3.64 0.22
C TYR A 111 9.08 2.30 0.93
N THR A 112 10.01 1.91 1.79
CA THR A 112 9.70 0.88 2.81
C THR A 112 8.57 1.38 3.70
N VAL A 113 7.81 0.48 4.34
CA VAL A 113 6.70 0.93 5.23
C VAL A 113 7.21 1.88 6.34
N SER A 114 8.42 1.65 6.85
CA SER A 114 9.06 2.52 7.84
C SER A 114 9.40 3.90 7.28
N GLU A 115 10.00 3.98 6.09
CA GLU A 115 10.30 5.27 5.43
C GLU A 115 9.02 6.01 5.05
N PHE A 116 7.98 5.27 4.64
CA PHE A 116 6.68 5.86 4.32
C PHE A 116 6.06 6.53 5.54
N TYR A 117 6.14 5.89 6.70
CA TYR A 117 5.67 6.49 7.95
C TYR A 117 6.39 7.80 8.26
N GLU A 118 7.73 7.78 8.31
CA GLU A 118 8.51 8.96 8.67
C GLU A 118 8.31 10.14 7.71
N LYS A 119 8.05 9.87 6.43
CA LYS A 119 7.92 10.92 5.40
C LYS A 119 6.49 11.40 5.18
N HIS A 120 5.49 10.53 5.32
CA HIS A 120 4.13 10.79 4.84
C HIS A 120 3.03 10.60 5.89
N LEU A 121 3.31 9.92 7.01
CA LEU A 121 2.33 9.66 8.06
C LEU A 121 2.69 10.27 9.42
N LYS A 122 3.83 10.93 9.56
CA LYS A 122 4.22 11.63 10.79
C LYS A 122 3.74 13.06 10.73
#